data_AF-A0A9D4KAP3-F1
#
_entry.id   AF-A0A9D4KAP3-F1
#
_cell.length_a   1.000
_cell.length_b   1.000
_cell.length_c   1.000
_cell.angle_alpha   90.00
_cell.angle_beta   90.00
_cell.angle_gamma   90.00
#
_symmetry.space_group_name_H-M   'P 1'
#
loop_
_entity.id
_entity.type
_entity.pdbx_description
1 polymer ?
#
loop_
_entity_poly.entity_id
_entity_poly.type
_entity_poly.pdbx_seq_one_letter_code
_entity_poly.pdbx_strand_id
1 'polypeptide(L)'
;MITFHDKINDLMTCPKPNRSKCNKDIYRASLRQLTKPIGCQAICIPERDIEQLRVALTQATVASIPRFNPTAKKKKRPPKARGPDIKAAARIGKHAWWVWKCDGAPRGDSHLTAVEMKKTKRNLRKAQRKFHAEKRCSDLEDIMNATDDTTFYKLVRQQRSTSKHLTNCLLYEGRKLTSPEEISDGWDKHFETLATPINDQRYDHFYLKQATEYNL
;
A
#
# COMPACT_ATOMS: atom_id res chain seq x y z
N MET A 1 18.16 -37.24 -36.08
CA MET A 1 18.09 -38.04 -34.84
C MET A 1 17.98 -37.08 -33.68
N ILE A 2 16.82 -37.01 -33.03
CA ILE A 2 16.59 -36.12 -31.87
C ILE A 2 16.90 -36.94 -30.62
N THR A 3 17.82 -36.47 -29.79
CA THR A 3 18.31 -37.23 -28.64
C THR A 3 17.31 -37.15 -27.48
N PHE A 4 17.32 -38.17 -26.62
CA PHE A 4 16.40 -38.33 -25.48
C PHE A 4 16.42 -37.16 -24.49
N HIS A 5 17.52 -36.40 -24.44
CA HIS A 5 17.62 -35.18 -23.63
C HIS A 5 16.81 -33.99 -24.18
N ASP A 6 16.59 -33.90 -25.49
CA ASP A 6 15.84 -32.79 -26.08
C ASP A 6 14.34 -32.86 -25.74
N LYS A 7 13.81 -34.05 -25.46
CA LYS A 7 12.41 -34.25 -25.03
C LYS A 7 12.17 -33.98 -23.54
N ILE A 8 13.21 -34.01 -22.70
CA ILE A 8 13.07 -33.77 -21.25
C ILE A 8 12.95 -32.27 -20.96
N ASN A 9 13.62 -31.43 -21.74
CA ASN A 9 13.54 -29.97 -21.56
C ASN A 9 12.18 -29.39 -21.94
N ASP A 10 11.47 -29.98 -22.91
CA ASP A 10 10.10 -29.56 -23.27
C ASP A 10 9.07 -29.89 -22.17
N LEU A 11 9.23 -31.01 -21.47
CA LEU A 11 8.33 -31.42 -20.37
C LEU A 11 8.54 -30.62 -19.07
N MET A 12 9.71 -30.01 -18.89
CA MET A 12 10.06 -29.19 -17.71
C MET A 12 9.52 -27.75 -17.77
N THR A 13 8.91 -27.32 -18.89
CA THR A 13 8.29 -25.99 -19.02
C THR A 13 6.84 -25.93 -18.52
N CYS A 14 6.26 -27.07 -18.10
CA CYS A 14 4.94 -27.06 -17.47
C CYS A 14 5.03 -26.33 -16.11
N PRO A 15 4.35 -25.18 -15.92
CA PRO A 15 4.41 -24.45 -14.66
C PRO A 15 3.94 -25.37 -13.54
N LYS A 16 4.78 -25.53 -12.50
CA LYS A 16 4.46 -26.35 -11.32
C LYS A 16 3.04 -25.99 -10.86
N PRO A 17 2.07 -26.91 -10.93
CA PRO A 17 0.69 -26.56 -10.67
C PRO A 17 0.54 -26.15 -9.21
N ASN A 18 -0.13 -25.02 -8.97
CA ASN A 18 -0.33 -24.48 -7.64
C ASN A 18 -1.37 -25.33 -6.87
N ARG A 19 -0.90 -26.41 -6.24
CA ARG A 19 -1.71 -27.41 -5.51
C ARG A 19 -2.63 -26.82 -4.44
N SER A 20 -2.36 -25.61 -3.96
CA SER A 20 -3.22 -24.92 -2.97
C SER A 20 -4.60 -24.51 -3.51
N LYS A 21 -4.76 -24.42 -4.84
CA LYS A 21 -6.00 -23.95 -5.51
C LYS A 21 -6.77 -25.06 -6.23
N CYS A 22 -6.32 -26.30 -6.06
CA CYS A 22 -6.90 -27.49 -6.68
C CYS A 22 -8.13 -27.97 -5.87
N ASN A 23 -9.25 -28.24 -6.54
CA ASN A 23 -10.37 -28.93 -5.90
C ASN A 23 -9.98 -30.41 -5.69
N LYS A 24 -9.76 -30.78 -4.43
CA LYS A 24 -9.24 -32.10 -4.04
C LYS A 24 -10.13 -33.26 -4.48
N ASP A 25 -11.44 -33.07 -4.51
CA ASP A 25 -12.39 -34.13 -4.83
C ASP A 25 -12.42 -34.40 -6.34
N ILE A 26 -12.42 -33.33 -7.14
CA ILE A 26 -12.31 -33.42 -8.60
C ILE A 26 -10.96 -34.03 -8.99
N TYR A 27 -9.88 -33.59 -8.35
CA TYR A 27 -8.55 -34.15 -8.59
C TYR A 27 -8.50 -35.65 -8.31
N ARG A 28 -9.00 -36.09 -7.14
CA ARG A 28 -9.05 -37.52 -6.77
C ARG A 28 -9.92 -38.33 -7.71
N ALA A 29 -11.06 -37.79 -8.17
CA ALA A 29 -11.93 -38.45 -9.13
C ALA A 29 -11.23 -38.64 -10.48
N SER A 30 -10.59 -37.60 -11.01
CA SER A 30 -9.83 -37.66 -12.27
C SER A 30 -8.64 -38.61 -12.19
N LEU A 31 -7.92 -38.60 -11.06
CA LEU A 31 -6.80 -39.52 -10.83
C LEU A 31 -7.26 -40.98 -10.88
N ARG A 32 -8.34 -41.31 -10.16
CA ARG A 32 -8.91 -42.66 -10.15
C ARG A 32 -9.40 -43.11 -11.52
N GLN A 33 -9.93 -42.20 -12.34
CA GLN A 33 -10.32 -42.54 -13.71
C GLN A 33 -9.11 -42.82 -14.61
N LEU A 34 -8.04 -42.04 -14.48
CA LEU A 34 -6.84 -42.15 -15.31
C LEU A 34 -5.90 -43.28 -14.87
N THR A 35 -5.90 -43.67 -13.59
CA THR A 35 -5.04 -44.75 -13.08
C THR A 35 -5.73 -46.11 -13.01
N LYS A 36 -7.05 -46.19 -13.27
CA LYS A 36 -7.81 -47.45 -13.35
C LYS A 36 -7.21 -48.53 -14.27
N PRO A 37 -6.59 -48.22 -15.42
CA PRO A 37 -5.99 -49.25 -16.28
C PRO A 37 -4.60 -49.73 -15.82
N ILE A 38 -3.96 -49.05 -14.87
CA ILE A 38 -2.67 -49.45 -14.30
C ILE A 38 -2.97 -50.53 -13.25
N GLY A 39 -3.13 -51.78 -13.69
CA GLY A 39 -3.55 -52.90 -12.87
C GLY A 39 -2.67 -53.09 -11.63
N CYS A 40 -3.30 -53.43 -10.49
CA CYS A 40 -2.62 -53.77 -9.23
C CYS A 40 -1.90 -55.13 -9.31
N GLN A 41 -1.01 -55.34 -10.27
CA GLN A 41 -0.06 -56.45 -10.22
C GLN A 41 1.27 -55.91 -9.69
N ALA A 42 1.45 -56.08 -8.38
CA ALA A 42 2.74 -55.92 -7.74
C ALA A 42 3.67 -57.00 -8.30
N ILE A 43 4.65 -56.59 -9.09
CA ILE A 43 6.04 -57.07 -9.21
C ILE A 43 6.57 -56.38 -10.50
N CYS A 44 7.45 -55.40 -10.31
CA CYS A 44 8.11 -54.61 -11.38
C CYS A 44 7.17 -53.73 -12.23
N ILE A 45 6.97 -52.48 -11.81
CA ILE A 45 6.33 -51.45 -12.65
C ILE A 45 7.29 -51.13 -13.82
N PRO A 46 6.95 -51.46 -15.08
CA PRO A 46 7.79 -51.10 -16.21
C PRO A 46 7.87 -49.57 -16.33
N GLU A 47 8.99 -49.04 -16.82
CA GLU A 47 9.24 -47.59 -16.92
C GLU A 47 8.13 -46.85 -17.72
N ARG A 48 7.47 -47.57 -18.64
CA ARG A 48 6.30 -47.11 -19.40
C ARG A 48 5.10 -46.76 -18.51
N ASP A 49 4.88 -47.49 -17.43
CA ASP A 49 3.74 -47.29 -16.52
C ASP A 49 4.00 -46.12 -15.55
N ILE A 50 5.27 -45.87 -15.21
CA ILE A 50 5.70 -44.68 -14.47
C ILE A 50 5.40 -43.42 -15.29
N GLU A 51 5.70 -43.44 -16.59
CA GLU A 51 5.45 -42.30 -17.46
C GLU A 51 3.95 -42.07 -17.71
N GLN A 52 3.16 -43.14 -17.86
CA GLN A 52 1.69 -43.04 -17.92
C GLN A 52 1.11 -42.44 -16.64
N LEU A 53 1.63 -42.84 -15.47
CA LEU A 53 1.23 -42.26 -14.20
C LEU A 53 1.57 -40.77 -14.12
N ARG A 54 2.75 -40.34 -14.59
CA ARG A 54 3.14 -38.92 -14.63
C ARG A 54 2.24 -38.09 -15.53
N VAL A 55 1.90 -38.60 -16.71
CA VAL A 55 0.96 -37.95 -17.64
C VAL A 55 -0.43 -37.83 -17.00
N ALA A 56 -0.93 -38.91 -16.39
CA ALA A 56 -2.21 -38.92 -15.68
C ALA A 56 -2.26 -37.91 -14.53
N LEU A 57 -1.20 -37.83 -13.72
CA LEU A 57 -1.08 -36.84 -12.65
C LEU A 57 -1.12 -35.41 -13.19
N THR A 58 -0.41 -35.16 -14.29
CA THR A 58 -0.35 -33.83 -14.91
C THR A 58 -1.71 -33.42 -15.47
N GLN A 59 -2.39 -34.32 -16.19
CA GLN A 59 -3.73 -34.08 -16.74
C GLN A 59 -4.78 -33.87 -15.65
N ALA A 60 -4.79 -34.70 -14.60
CA ALA A 60 -5.67 -34.55 -13.46
C ALA A 60 -5.47 -33.20 -12.76
N THR A 61 -4.21 -32.75 -12.68
CA THR A 61 -3.91 -31.46 -12.06
C THR A 61 -4.41 -30.31 -12.91
N VAL A 62 -4.19 -30.33 -14.23
CA VAL A 62 -4.70 -29.27 -15.14
C VAL A 62 -6.23 -29.21 -15.14
N ALA A 63 -6.91 -30.36 -15.18
CA ALA A 63 -8.37 -30.43 -15.16
C ALA A 63 -9.00 -29.89 -13.86
N SER A 64 -8.27 -29.99 -12.75
CA SER A 64 -8.72 -29.54 -11.42
C SER A 64 -8.50 -28.05 -11.13
N ILE A 65 -7.82 -27.32 -12.02
CA ILE A 65 -7.64 -25.88 -11.90
C ILE A 65 -8.92 -25.20 -12.42
N PRO A 66 -9.65 -24.41 -11.60
CA PRO A 66 -10.83 -23.72 -12.05
C PRO A 66 -10.46 -22.73 -13.17
N ARG A 67 -11.08 -22.89 -14.36
CA ARG A 67 -10.86 -22.03 -15.54
C ARG A 67 -11.14 -20.54 -15.28
N PHE A 68 -11.99 -20.26 -14.28
CA PHE A 68 -12.31 -18.93 -13.80
C PHE A 68 -12.06 -18.89 -12.29
N ASN A 69 -10.99 -18.22 -11.85
CA ASN A 69 -10.86 -17.85 -10.45
C ASN A 69 -11.85 -16.70 -10.20
N PRO A 70 -12.94 -16.89 -9.43
CA PRO A 70 -13.72 -15.74 -8.99
C PRO A 70 -12.77 -14.87 -8.19
N THR A 71 -12.43 -13.69 -8.73
CA THR A 71 -11.67 -12.71 -7.97
C THR A 71 -12.47 -12.42 -6.71
N ALA A 72 -11.89 -12.72 -5.54
CA ALA A 72 -12.55 -12.46 -4.28
C ALA A 72 -13.07 -11.02 -4.30
N LYS A 73 -14.40 -10.85 -4.15
CA LYS A 73 -15.03 -9.52 -4.19
C LYS A 73 -14.26 -8.65 -3.21
N LYS A 74 -13.51 -7.65 -3.73
CA LYS A 74 -12.74 -6.73 -2.87
C LYS A 74 -13.71 -6.15 -1.85
N LYS A 75 -13.51 -6.44 -0.56
CA LYS A 75 -14.35 -5.86 0.51
C LYS A 75 -14.32 -4.34 0.33
N LYS A 76 -15.49 -3.72 0.13
CA LYS A 76 -15.60 -2.26 0.00
C LYS A 76 -15.06 -1.67 1.31
N ARG A 77 -13.93 -0.97 1.23
CA ARG A 77 -13.40 -0.26 2.41
C ARG A 77 -14.42 0.81 2.81
N PRO A 78 -14.72 0.98 4.10
CA PRO A 78 -15.58 2.07 4.53
C PRO A 78 -14.96 3.40 4.08
N PRO A 79 -15.79 4.38 3.68
CA PRO A 79 -15.29 5.70 3.34
C PRO A 79 -14.51 6.26 4.54
N LYS A 80 -13.35 6.85 4.29
CA LYS A 80 -12.56 7.52 5.34
C LYS A 80 -13.48 8.47 6.11
N ALA A 81 -13.48 8.37 7.44
CA ALA A 81 -14.24 9.28 8.29
C ALA A 81 -13.85 10.73 7.95
N ARG A 82 -14.86 11.56 7.70
CA ARG A 82 -14.72 12.99 7.42
C ARG A 82 -15.49 13.75 8.48
N GLY A 83 -14.92 14.85 8.96
CA GLY A 83 -15.62 15.78 9.86
C GLY A 83 -16.95 16.28 9.27
N PRO A 84 -17.92 16.67 10.13
CA PRO A 84 -19.23 17.15 9.70
C PRO A 84 -19.13 18.34 8.74
N ASP A 85 -18.18 19.26 8.99
CA ASP A 85 -17.95 20.44 8.16
C ASP A 85 -17.53 20.10 6.72
N ILE A 86 -16.66 19.10 6.56
CA ILE A 86 -16.26 18.63 5.22
C ILE A 86 -17.46 18.01 4.51
N LYS A 87 -18.30 17.25 5.21
CA LYS A 87 -19.50 16.64 4.62
C LYS A 87 -20.48 17.73 4.15
N ALA A 88 -20.72 18.74 4.99
CA ALA A 88 -21.57 19.88 4.66
C ALA A 88 -21.03 20.66 3.45
N ALA A 89 -19.74 21.03 3.47
CA ALA A 89 -19.10 21.75 2.37
C ALA A 89 -19.07 20.92 1.06
N ALA A 90 -18.88 19.60 1.16
CA ALA A 90 -18.89 18.71 0.00
C ALA A 90 -20.29 18.59 -0.62
N ARG A 91 -21.35 18.58 0.20
CA ARG A 91 -22.74 18.58 -0.29
C ARG A 91 -23.05 19.85 -1.08
N ILE A 92 -22.67 21.01 -0.52
CA ILE A 92 -22.84 22.32 -1.18
C ILE A 92 -22.02 22.36 -2.47
N GLY A 93 -20.76 21.94 -2.45
CA GLY A 93 -19.91 21.90 -3.64
C GLY A 93 -20.44 20.97 -4.74
N LYS A 94 -21.07 19.85 -4.38
CA LYS A 94 -21.71 18.94 -5.35
C LYS A 94 -22.93 19.61 -6.00
N HIS A 95 -23.74 20.33 -5.23
CA HIS A 95 -24.87 21.08 -5.76
C HIS A 95 -24.39 22.21 -6.69
N ALA A 96 -23.43 23.02 -6.27
CA ALA A 96 -22.88 24.11 -7.09
C ALA A 96 -22.25 23.60 -8.39
N TRP A 97 -21.56 22.44 -8.34
CA TRP A 97 -21.05 21.78 -9.55
C TRP A 97 -22.17 21.35 -10.50
N TRP A 98 -23.26 20.78 -9.97
CA TRP A 98 -24.41 20.38 -10.78
C TRP A 98 -25.06 21.58 -11.47
N VAL A 99 -25.29 22.68 -10.74
CA VAL A 99 -25.85 23.93 -11.30
C VAL A 99 -24.93 24.49 -12.38
N TRP A 100 -23.64 24.63 -12.10
CA TRP A 100 -22.64 25.09 -13.07
C TRP A 100 -22.61 24.22 -14.33
N LYS A 101 -22.79 22.89 -14.19
CA LYS A 101 -22.85 21.97 -15.33
C LYS A 101 -24.13 22.13 -16.14
N CYS A 102 -25.29 22.29 -15.49
CA CYS A 102 -26.57 22.53 -16.17
C CYS A 102 -26.57 23.84 -16.96
N ASP A 103 -25.80 24.82 -16.50
CA ASP A 103 -25.63 26.14 -17.10
C ASP A 103 -24.62 26.17 -18.27
N GLY A 104 -24.19 25.00 -18.77
CA GLY A 104 -23.24 24.89 -19.88
C GLY A 104 -21.77 24.99 -19.50
N ALA A 105 -21.45 24.86 -18.21
CA ALA A 105 -20.08 24.94 -17.68
C ALA A 105 -19.33 26.23 -18.08
N PRO A 106 -19.92 27.41 -17.84
CA PRO A 106 -19.35 28.69 -18.26
C PRO A 106 -17.99 28.93 -17.61
N ARG A 107 -17.12 29.65 -18.34
CA ARG A 107 -15.76 30.01 -17.90
C ARG A 107 -15.69 31.51 -17.58
N GLY A 108 -14.68 31.88 -16.80
CA GLY A 108 -14.44 33.28 -16.40
C GLY A 108 -15.14 33.67 -15.10
N ASP A 109 -14.84 34.88 -14.63
CA ASP A 109 -15.38 35.44 -13.39
C ASP A 109 -16.63 36.31 -13.62
N SER A 110 -17.04 36.48 -14.88
CA SER A 110 -18.27 37.17 -15.25
C SER A 110 -19.53 36.36 -14.99
N HIS A 111 -19.44 35.03 -14.95
CA HIS A 111 -20.60 34.15 -14.76
C HIS A 111 -20.80 33.76 -13.29
N LEU A 112 -21.98 34.02 -12.73
CA LEU A 112 -22.30 33.79 -11.32
C LEU A 112 -22.09 32.32 -10.90
N THR A 113 -22.50 31.38 -11.74
CA THR A 113 -22.35 29.92 -11.47
C THR A 113 -20.90 29.46 -11.46
N ALA A 114 -20.03 30.07 -12.28
CA ALA A 114 -18.60 29.79 -12.29
C ALA A 114 -17.91 30.34 -11.03
N VAL A 115 -18.28 31.55 -10.59
CA VAL A 115 -17.81 32.17 -9.35
C VAL A 115 -18.23 31.36 -8.13
N GLU A 116 -19.49 30.95 -8.06
CA GLU A 116 -20.02 30.16 -6.94
C GLU A 116 -19.36 28.77 -6.88
N MET A 117 -19.11 28.13 -8.02
CA MET A 117 -18.36 26.87 -8.08
C MET A 117 -16.92 27.04 -7.55
N LYS A 118 -16.20 28.09 -7.96
CA LYS A 118 -14.86 28.39 -7.45
C LYS A 118 -14.88 28.63 -5.93
N LYS A 119 -15.85 29.41 -5.44
CA LYS A 119 -16.03 29.72 -4.01
C LYS A 119 -16.29 28.48 -3.18
N THR A 120 -17.25 27.64 -3.58
CA THR A 120 -17.57 26.40 -2.86
C THR A 120 -16.40 25.41 -2.86
N LYS A 121 -15.63 25.33 -3.95
CA LYS A 121 -14.39 24.53 -4.00
C LYS A 121 -13.32 25.07 -3.05
N ARG A 122 -13.16 26.39 -2.93
CA ARG A 122 -12.25 27.02 -1.96
C ARG A 122 -12.70 26.71 -0.53
N ASN A 123 -14.00 26.80 -0.24
CA ASN A 123 -14.55 26.49 1.07
C ASN A 123 -14.33 25.02 1.47
N LEU A 124 -14.52 24.09 0.53
CA LEU A 124 -14.22 22.67 0.76
C LEU A 124 -12.73 22.46 1.12
N ARG A 125 -11.81 23.10 0.38
CA ARG A 125 -10.37 23.03 0.69
C ARG A 125 -10.06 23.63 2.06
N LYS A 126 -10.71 24.74 2.43
CA LYS A 126 -10.55 25.36 3.76
C LYS A 126 -11.00 24.41 4.87
N ALA A 127 -12.18 23.81 4.74
CA ALA A 127 -12.69 22.83 5.69
C ALA A 127 -11.77 21.59 5.80
N GLN A 128 -11.25 21.09 4.67
CA GLN A 128 -10.28 20.00 4.66
C GLN A 128 -8.98 20.37 5.40
N ARG A 129 -8.41 21.55 5.12
CA ARG A 129 -7.20 22.02 5.80
C ARG A 129 -7.42 22.16 7.31
N LYS A 130 -8.55 22.75 7.72
CA LYS A 130 -8.92 22.89 9.14
C LYS A 130 -8.99 21.54 9.83
N PHE A 131 -9.77 20.61 9.28
CA PHE A 131 -9.90 19.26 9.83
C PHE A 131 -8.57 18.51 9.90
N HIS A 132 -7.71 18.64 8.89
CA HIS A 132 -6.38 18.03 8.94
C HIS A 132 -5.47 18.68 9.97
N ALA A 133 -5.58 20.00 10.19
CA ALA A 133 -4.85 20.69 11.25
C ALA A 133 -5.33 20.24 12.63
N GLU A 134 -6.63 20.28 12.90
CA GLU A 134 -7.25 19.79 14.14
C GLU A 134 -6.88 18.34 14.42
N LYS A 135 -6.94 17.49 13.38
CA LYS A 135 -6.54 16.09 13.51
C LYS A 135 -5.06 15.95 13.89
N ARG A 136 -4.15 16.74 13.30
CA ARG A 136 -2.73 16.70 13.69
C ARG A 136 -2.53 17.11 15.14
N CYS A 137 -3.24 18.14 15.62
CA CYS A 137 -3.19 18.55 17.02
C CYS A 137 -3.70 17.45 17.96
N SER A 138 -4.86 16.88 17.67
CA SER A 138 -5.42 15.76 18.43
C SER A 138 -4.50 14.54 18.42
N ASP A 139 -3.93 14.19 17.26
CA ASP A 139 -3.00 13.06 17.16
C ASP A 139 -1.71 13.33 17.98
N LEU A 140 -1.25 14.58 18.10
CA LEU A 140 -0.11 14.96 18.94
C LEU A 140 -0.45 14.91 20.43
N GLU A 141 -1.64 15.41 20.82
CA GLU A 141 -2.14 15.29 22.19
C GLU A 141 -2.26 13.83 22.61
N ASP A 142 -2.78 12.95 21.74
CA ASP A 142 -2.85 11.51 21.98
C ASP A 142 -1.46 10.89 22.18
N ILE A 143 -0.45 11.36 21.44
CA ILE A 143 0.94 10.92 21.60
C ILE A 143 1.50 11.40 22.95
N MET A 144 1.26 12.66 23.33
CA MET A 144 1.75 13.23 24.58
C MET A 144 1.09 12.60 25.81
N ASN A 145 -0.18 12.21 25.69
CA ASN A 145 -0.96 11.58 26.76
C ASN A 145 -0.79 10.05 26.80
N ALA A 146 0.03 9.46 25.92
CA ALA A 146 0.26 8.03 25.92
C ALA A 146 1.04 7.61 27.17
N THR A 147 0.40 6.78 28.01
CA THR A 147 0.98 6.32 29.28
C THR A 147 1.89 5.09 29.14
N ASP A 148 1.87 4.42 27.99
CA ASP A 148 2.63 3.21 27.70
C ASP A 148 3.44 3.37 26.40
N ASP A 149 4.70 2.96 26.45
CA ASP A 149 5.67 2.98 25.36
C ASP A 149 5.11 2.30 24.10
N THR A 150 4.40 1.18 24.26
CA THR A 150 3.86 0.44 23.10
C THR A 150 2.83 1.27 22.33
N THR A 151 2.01 2.04 23.05
CA THR A 151 0.98 2.91 22.49
C THR A 151 1.61 4.15 21.88
N PHE A 152 2.58 4.74 22.57
CA PHE A 152 3.37 5.86 22.07
C PHE A 152 4.02 5.54 20.72
N TYR A 153 4.82 4.47 20.63
CA TYR A 153 5.50 4.09 19.39
C TYR A 153 4.52 3.74 18.27
N LYS A 154 3.38 3.14 18.60
CA LYS A 154 2.31 2.84 17.63
C LYS A 154 1.71 4.12 17.04
N LEU A 155 1.41 5.11 17.88
CA LEU A 155 0.84 6.39 17.43
C LEU A 155 1.85 7.19 16.58
N VAL A 156 3.12 7.24 17.00
CA VAL A 156 4.22 7.84 16.21
C VAL A 156 4.35 7.16 14.86
N ARG A 157 4.30 5.82 14.80
CA ARG A 157 4.39 5.07 13.54
C ARG A 157 3.21 5.33 12.61
N GLN A 158 2.00 5.59 13.14
CA GLN A 158 0.83 5.95 12.33
C GLN A 158 0.93 7.34 11.70
N GLN A 159 1.65 8.27 12.34
CA GLN A 159 1.88 9.63 11.82
C GLN A 159 2.99 9.69 10.77
N ARG A 160 3.95 8.75 10.82
CA ARG A 160 5.00 8.68 9.80
C ARG A 160 4.38 8.37 8.44
N SER A 161 4.54 9.29 7.49
CA SER A 161 4.31 8.95 6.09
C SER A 161 5.24 7.79 5.74
N THR A 162 4.70 6.67 5.27
CA THR A 162 5.52 5.63 4.65
C THR A 162 6.19 6.25 3.43
N SER A 163 7.41 6.76 3.59
CA SER A 163 8.21 7.22 2.46
C SER A 163 8.45 5.99 1.60
N LYS A 164 7.96 6.03 0.37
CA LYS A 164 8.32 5.00 -0.63
C LYS A 164 9.76 5.15 -1.10
N HIS A 165 10.39 6.26 -0.74
CA HIS A 165 11.74 6.60 -1.10
C HIS A 165 12.65 6.17 0.05
N LEU A 166 13.49 5.17 -0.22
CA LEU A 166 14.68 4.92 0.59
C LEU A 166 15.61 6.12 0.43
N THR A 167 16.04 6.69 1.56
CA THR A 167 17.02 7.76 1.58
C THR A 167 18.39 7.15 1.28
N ASN A 168 18.75 7.06 0.00
CA ASN A 168 20.03 6.49 -0.43
C ASN A 168 21.21 7.46 -0.25
N CYS A 169 20.93 8.73 0.04
CA CYS A 169 21.95 9.72 0.35
C CYS A 169 21.38 10.81 1.26
N LEU A 170 22.22 11.31 2.17
CA LEU A 170 21.93 12.44 3.06
C LEU A 170 22.96 13.54 2.79
N LEU A 171 22.51 14.79 2.64
CA LEU A 171 23.41 15.94 2.58
C LEU A 171 23.46 16.59 3.96
N TYR A 172 24.59 16.51 4.64
CA TYR A 172 24.79 17.05 5.98
C TYR A 172 26.08 17.89 6.00
N GLU A 173 25.99 19.15 6.44
CA GLU A 173 27.12 20.11 6.47
C GLU A 173 27.89 20.22 5.14
N GLY A 174 27.18 20.18 4.01
CA GLY A 174 27.78 20.24 2.68
C GLY A 174 28.47 18.94 2.22
N ARG A 175 28.48 17.88 3.05
CA ARG A 175 28.97 16.56 2.70
C ARG A 175 27.82 15.64 2.31
N LYS A 176 28.01 14.88 1.23
CA LYS A 176 27.04 13.87 0.77
C LYS A 176 27.40 12.52 1.35
N LEU A 177 26.60 12.07 2.32
CA LEU A 177 26.70 10.76 2.96
C LEU A 177 25.92 9.74 2.14
N THR A 178 26.50 8.57 1.92
CA THR A 178 25.92 7.54 1.04
C THR A 178 25.91 6.15 1.66
N SER A 179 26.78 5.90 2.66
CA SER A 179 26.72 4.67 3.44
C SER A 179 25.54 4.71 4.42
N PRO A 180 24.81 3.60 4.64
CA PRO A 180 23.73 3.54 5.63
C PRO A 180 24.18 3.93 7.05
N GLU A 181 25.39 3.54 7.45
CA GLU A 181 25.97 3.87 8.77
C GLU A 181 26.24 5.37 8.88
N GLU A 182 26.87 5.96 7.86
CA GLU A 182 27.10 7.42 7.80
C GLU A 182 25.80 8.22 7.79
N ILE A 183 24.77 7.72 7.09
CA ILE A 183 23.45 8.36 7.06
C ILE A 183 22.81 8.33 8.44
N SER A 184 22.93 7.22 9.17
CA SER A 184 22.44 7.11 10.57
C SER A 184 23.16 8.10 11.47
N ASP A 185 24.50 8.09 11.48
CA ASP A 185 25.32 9.01 12.27
C ASP A 185 25.05 10.48 11.92
N GLY A 186 24.83 10.77 10.64
CA GLY A 186 24.48 12.11 10.17
C GLY A 186 23.12 12.58 10.69
N TRP A 187 22.13 11.68 10.78
CA TRP A 187 20.86 11.99 11.41
C TRP A 187 20.99 12.19 12.92
N ASP A 188 21.76 11.34 13.59
CA ASP A 188 21.97 11.43 15.04
C ASP A 188 22.60 12.77 15.40
N LYS A 189 23.68 13.17 14.71
CA LYS A 189 24.33 14.47 14.89
C LYS A 189 23.42 15.64 14.56
N HIS A 190 22.61 15.52 13.50
CA HIS A 190 21.65 16.56 13.12
C HIS A 190 20.62 16.79 14.23
N PHE A 191 20.02 15.72 14.75
CA PHE A 191 19.02 15.81 15.81
C PHE A 191 19.64 16.20 17.15
N GLU A 192 20.86 15.76 17.45
CA GLU A 192 21.62 16.23 18.62
C GLU A 192 21.83 17.75 18.54
N THR A 193 22.30 18.26 17.40
CA THR A 193 22.47 19.72 17.19
C THR A 193 21.15 20.48 17.37
N LEU A 194 20.05 19.96 16.82
CA LEU A 194 18.72 20.56 17.00
C LEU A 194 18.23 20.51 18.45
N ALA A 195 18.57 19.47 19.20
CA ALA A 195 18.18 19.29 20.59
C ALA A 195 19.07 20.09 21.56
N THR A 196 20.33 20.37 21.20
CA THR A 196 21.27 21.18 21.99
C THR A 196 21.68 22.48 21.26
N PRO A 197 20.73 23.41 21.05
CA PRO A 197 21.00 24.64 20.31
C PRO A 197 22.06 25.55 20.96
N ILE A 198 22.28 25.43 22.28
CA ILE A 198 23.29 26.21 23.03
C ILE A 198 24.70 26.02 22.45
N ASN A 199 24.96 24.88 21.80
CA ASN A 199 26.27 24.55 21.23
C ASN A 199 26.45 25.07 19.78
N ASP A 200 25.41 25.62 19.14
CA ASP A 200 25.51 26.17 17.79
C ASP A 200 25.82 27.67 17.86
N GLN A 201 26.92 28.09 17.24
CA GLN A 201 27.33 29.50 17.17
C GLN A 201 26.33 30.39 16.40
N ARG A 202 25.45 29.77 15.60
CA ARG A 202 24.38 30.48 14.85
C ARG A 202 23.08 30.55 15.63
N TYR A 203 23.04 30.01 16.85
CA TYR A 203 21.85 30.00 17.66
C TYR A 203 21.56 31.40 18.21
N ASP A 204 20.52 32.03 17.66
CA ASP A 204 20.07 33.33 18.12
C ASP A 204 19.21 33.20 19.37
N HIS A 205 19.82 33.48 20.52
CA HIS A 205 19.18 33.47 21.81
C HIS A 205 17.97 34.43 21.91
N PHE A 206 17.91 35.45 21.04
CA PHE A 206 16.82 36.42 20.96
C PHE A 206 15.53 35.79 20.41
N TYR A 207 15.65 34.89 19.41
CA TYR A 207 14.50 34.23 18.78
C TYR A 207 13.78 33.27 19.73
N LEU A 208 14.52 32.52 20.55
CA LEU A 208 13.92 31.64 21.54
C LEU A 208 13.20 32.46 22.63
N LYS A 209 13.80 33.58 23.04
CA LYS A 209 13.22 34.49 24.02
C LYS A 209 11.89 35.07 23.54
N GLN A 210 11.81 35.50 22.27
CA GLN A 210 10.55 35.90 21.64
C GLN A 210 9.53 34.74 21.65
N ALA A 211 9.90 33.53 21.23
CA ALA A 211 8.96 32.41 21.21
C ALA A 211 8.40 32.06 22.60
N THR A 212 9.21 32.19 23.66
CA THR A 212 8.77 31.94 25.04
C THR A 212 7.98 33.09 25.67
N GLU A 213 8.34 34.34 25.37
CA GLU A 213 7.67 35.53 25.90
C GLU A 213 6.35 35.84 25.17
N TYR A 214 6.22 35.44 23.90
CA TYR A 214 5.01 35.62 23.09
C TYR A 214 4.13 34.36 22.99
N ASN A 215 4.15 33.46 23.98
CA ASN A 215 3.16 32.38 24.05
C ASN A 215 1.73 32.95 24.17
N LEU A 216 1.10 33.13 23.01
CA LEU A 216 -0.31 33.32 22.71
C LEU A 216 -0.79 32.10 21.92
#